data_AF-A0A0H5PBJ1-F1
#
_entry.id   AF-A0A0H5PBJ1-F1
#
_cell.length_a   1.000
_cell.length_b   1.000
_cell.length_c   1.000
_cell.angle_alpha   90.00
_cell.angle_beta   90.00
_cell.angle_gamma   90.00
#
_symmetry.space_group_name_H-M   'P 1'
#
loop_
_entity.id
_entity.type
_entity.pdbx_description
1 polymer ?
#
loop_
_entity_poly.entity_id
_entity_poly.type
_entity_poly.pdbx_seq_one_letter_code
_entity_poly.pdbx_strand_id
1 'polypeptide(L)'
;MNASRSTPTSGDSSVAAAVELPVRKGVGKKQFGTQLHASTIARLDWIKKRGYVISKTVDDAVNAWLDSAGVPRPDEHGRMPEVPSNQT
;
A
#
# COMPACT_ATOMS: atom_id res chain seq x y z
N MET A 1 -7.50 68.54 11.90
CA MET A 1 -6.54 68.40 13.02
C MET A 1 -6.95 67.19 13.86
N ASN A 2 -6.04 66.21 13.95
CA ASN A 2 -5.85 65.07 14.87
C ASN A 2 -7.01 64.30 15.58
N ALA A 3 -7.08 63.01 15.23
CA ALA A 3 -6.80 61.79 16.04
C ALA A 3 -7.60 61.45 17.32
N SER A 4 -8.14 60.21 17.32
CA SER A 4 -8.27 59.27 18.47
C SER A 4 -8.43 57.86 17.86
N ARG A 5 -7.42 56.96 17.87
CA ARG A 5 -7.02 55.96 18.90
C ARG A 5 -8.18 55.05 19.35
N SER A 6 -8.15 53.72 19.47
CA SER A 6 -7.32 52.57 19.03
C SER A 6 -8.04 51.28 19.49
N THR A 7 -8.06 50.23 18.63
CA THR A 7 -7.94 48.76 18.90
C THR A 7 -8.93 48.03 19.85
N PRO A 8 -9.03 46.67 19.92
CA PRO A 8 -8.43 45.57 19.13
C PRO A 8 -9.42 44.43 18.71
N THR A 9 -8.89 43.38 18.05
CA THR A 9 -9.35 41.96 18.05
C THR A 9 -10.70 41.66 17.37
N SER A 10 -10.86 40.74 16.44
CA SER A 10 -10.38 39.36 16.35
C SER A 10 -10.16 39.02 14.87
N GLY A 11 -9.08 38.36 14.50
CA GLY A 11 -9.04 36.91 14.63
C GLY A 11 -9.51 36.31 13.32
N ASP A 12 -8.72 36.50 12.27
CA ASP A 12 -8.73 35.57 11.14
C ASP A 12 -7.29 35.12 10.95
N SER A 13 -6.86 34.26 11.88
CA SER A 13 -5.86 33.27 11.57
C SER A 13 -6.48 32.36 10.52
N SER A 14 -6.50 32.84 9.27
CA SER A 14 -6.64 32.01 8.09
C SER A 14 -5.37 31.18 8.05
N VAL A 15 -5.39 30.11 8.86
CA VAL A 15 -4.53 28.95 8.69
C VAL A 15 -4.67 28.61 7.22
N ALA A 16 -3.65 29.00 6.45
CA ALA A 16 -3.44 28.50 5.11
C ALA A 16 -3.52 26.99 5.28
N ALA A 17 -4.67 26.43 4.90
CA ALA A 17 -4.89 25.01 4.94
C ALA A 17 -3.74 24.44 4.12
N ALA A 18 -2.77 23.86 4.82
CA ALA A 18 -1.73 23.11 4.20
C ALA A 18 -2.47 22.09 3.36
N VAL A 19 -2.49 22.33 2.05
CA VAL A 19 -3.05 21.40 1.09
C VAL A 19 -2.12 20.21 1.22
N GLU A 20 -2.44 19.28 2.11
CA GLU A 20 -1.81 17.98 2.15
C GLU A 20 -2.21 17.33 0.83
N LEU A 21 -1.36 17.54 -0.16
CA LEU A 21 -1.39 16.74 -1.36
C LEU A 21 -1.34 15.30 -0.86
N PRO A 22 -2.35 14.45 -1.16
CA PRO A 22 -2.27 13.06 -0.81
C PRO A 22 -1.09 12.52 -1.59
N VAL A 23 0.05 12.40 -0.91
CA VAL A 23 1.15 11.58 -1.37
C VAL A 23 0.50 10.23 -1.53
N ARG A 24 0.27 9.84 -2.79
CA ARG A 24 -0.07 8.47 -3.10
C ARG A 24 1.06 7.68 -2.45
N LYS A 25 0.79 7.08 -1.29
CA LYS A 25 1.57 5.97 -0.77
C LYS A 25 1.31 4.85 -1.77
N GLY A 26 1.89 5.01 -2.95
CA GLY A 26 2.04 3.95 -3.91
C GLY A 26 2.95 3.00 -3.20
N VAL A 27 2.35 2.05 -2.48
CA VAL A 27 3.00 0.80 -2.16
C VAL A 27 3.36 0.23 -3.53
N GLY A 28 4.55 0.63 -4.01
CA GLY A 28 4.99 0.39 -5.36
C GLY A 28 5.08 -1.11 -5.51
N LYS A 29 4.28 -1.68 -6.41
CA LYS A 29 4.35 -3.11 -6.68
C LYS A 29 5.77 -3.44 -7.11
N LYS A 30 6.47 -4.23 -6.30
CA LYS A 30 7.83 -4.69 -6.62
C LYS A 30 7.73 -5.85 -7.59
N GLN A 31 8.62 -5.88 -8.60
CA GLN A 31 8.68 -7.01 -9.53
C GLN A 31 9.07 -8.30 -8.78
N PHE A 32 8.32 -9.37 -9.03
CA PHE A 32 8.60 -10.71 -8.52
C PHE A 32 9.38 -11.50 -9.56
N GLY A 33 10.72 -11.43 -9.50
CA GLY A 33 11.62 -12.06 -10.46
C GLY A 33 11.92 -13.52 -10.09
N THR A 34 11.05 -14.45 -10.50
CA THR A 34 11.27 -15.90 -10.34
C THR A 34 11.10 -16.63 -11.66
N GLN A 35 11.80 -17.76 -11.81
CA GLN A 35 11.66 -18.65 -12.94
C GLN A 35 10.57 -19.70 -12.66
N LEU A 36 9.71 -19.94 -13.63
CA LEU A 36 8.62 -20.93 -13.54
C LEU A 36 8.84 -22.05 -14.55
N HIS A 37 8.33 -23.23 -14.22
CA HIS A 37 8.35 -24.37 -15.14
C HIS A 37 7.45 -24.13 -16.37
N ALA A 38 7.81 -24.72 -17.51
CA ALA A 38 7.08 -24.54 -18.78
C ALA A 38 5.58 -24.93 -18.66
N SER A 39 5.28 -25.97 -17.88
CA SER A 39 3.90 -26.39 -17.59
C SER A 39 3.10 -25.30 -16.86
N THR A 40 3.72 -24.58 -15.92
CA THR A 40 3.08 -23.49 -15.19
C THR A 40 2.85 -22.29 -16.11
N ILE A 41 3.83 -21.94 -16.95
CA ILE A 41 3.68 -20.86 -17.94
C ILE A 41 2.51 -21.15 -18.89
N ALA A 42 2.40 -22.37 -19.40
CA ALA A 42 1.30 -22.75 -20.28
C ALA A 42 -0.08 -22.56 -19.63
N ARG A 43 -0.20 -22.85 -18.33
CA ARG A 43 -1.45 -22.62 -17.57
C ARG A 43 -1.74 -21.13 -17.40
N LEU A 44 -0.72 -20.32 -17.12
CA LEU A 44 -0.85 -18.87 -17.02
C LEU A 44 -1.28 -18.26 -18.37
N ASP A 45 -0.70 -18.70 -19.48
CA ASP A 45 -1.11 -18.24 -20.82
C ASP A 45 -2.54 -18.65 -21.17
N TRP A 46 -2.98 -19.84 -20.75
CA TRP A 46 -4.34 -20.32 -20.98
C TRP A 46 -5.39 -19.46 -20.27
N ILE A 47 -5.14 -19.03 -19.03
CA ILE A 47 -6.04 -18.10 -18.32
C ILE A 47 -5.90 -16.67 -18.86
N LYS A 48 -4.70 -16.24 -19.25
CA LYS A 48 -4.49 -14.91 -19.86
C LYS A 48 -5.38 -14.69 -21.08
N LYS A 49 -5.46 -15.70 -21.96
CA LYS A 49 -6.32 -15.70 -23.16
C LYS A 49 -7.82 -15.59 -22.86
N ARG A 50 -8.23 -15.84 -21.62
CA ARG A 50 -9.62 -15.75 -21.14
C ARG A 50 -9.93 -14.47 -20.39
N GLY A 51 -9.01 -13.50 -20.40
CA GLY A 51 -9.18 -12.19 -19.76
C GLY A 51 -8.74 -12.13 -18.30
N TYR A 52 -8.12 -13.18 -17.77
CA TYR A 52 -7.60 -13.15 -16.40
C TYR A 52 -6.32 -12.31 -16.33
N VAL A 53 -6.23 -11.46 -15.30
CA VAL A 53 -5.05 -10.61 -15.05
C VAL A 53 -4.00 -11.44 -14.30
N ILE A 54 -2.91 -11.79 -14.97
CA ILE A 54 -1.85 -12.66 -14.42
C ILE A 54 -1.22 -12.08 -13.17
N SER A 55 -0.92 -10.77 -13.16
CA SER A 55 -0.31 -10.13 -11.99
C SER A 55 -1.19 -10.24 -10.74
N LYS A 56 -2.50 -10.02 -10.87
CA LYS A 56 -3.46 -10.21 -9.79
C LYS A 56 -3.57 -11.68 -9.38
N THR A 57 -3.64 -12.59 -10.37
CA THR A 57 -3.79 -14.03 -10.11
C THR A 57 -2.57 -14.58 -9.36
N VAL A 58 -1.37 -14.19 -9.76
CA VAL A 58 -0.12 -14.61 -9.11
C VAL A 58 -0.04 -14.03 -7.70
N ASP A 59 -0.36 -12.75 -7.52
CA ASP A 59 -0.38 -12.10 -6.21
C ASP A 59 -1.36 -12.78 -5.25
N ASP A 60 -2.60 -13.02 -5.69
CA ASP A 60 -3.63 -13.72 -4.90
C ASP A 60 -3.19 -15.16 -4.56
N ALA A 61 -2.65 -15.90 -5.54
CA ALA A 61 -2.22 -17.29 -5.34
C ALA A 61 -1.03 -17.40 -4.37
N VAL A 62 -0.06 -16.49 -4.46
CA VAL A 62 1.08 -16.43 -3.54
C VAL A 62 0.61 -16.11 -2.13
N ASN A 63 -0.27 -15.11 -1.96
CA ASN A 63 -0.80 -14.78 -0.63
C ASN A 63 -1.62 -15.94 -0.04
N ALA A 64 -2.48 -16.60 -0.83
CA ALA A 64 -3.24 -17.75 -0.37
C ALA A 64 -2.34 -18.92 0.08
N TRP A 65 -1.24 -19.15 -0.64
CA TRP A 65 -0.25 -20.15 -0.23
C TRP A 65 0.45 -19.74 1.07
N LEU A 66 0.88 -18.48 1.20
CA LEU A 66 1.50 -17.96 2.42
C LEU A 66 0.57 -18.05 3.64
N ASP A 67 -0.71 -17.70 3.47
CA ASP A 67 -1.73 -17.84 4.52
C ASP A 67 -1.88 -19.31 4.94
N SER A 68 -1.92 -20.23 3.97
CA SER A 68 -2.01 -21.67 4.27
C SER A 68 -0.77 -22.23 4.96
N ALA A 69 0.39 -21.60 4.74
CA ALA A 69 1.64 -21.92 5.40
C ALA A 69 1.78 -21.26 6.79
N GLY A 70 0.80 -20.47 7.22
CA GLY A 70 0.81 -19.76 8.50
C GLY A 70 1.76 -18.56 8.53
N VAL A 71 2.15 -18.03 7.37
CA VAL A 71 3.01 -16.85 7.29
C VAL A 71 2.22 -15.62 7.76
N PRO A 72 2.70 -14.85 8.75
CA PRO A 72 2.01 -13.67 9.23
C PRO A 72 1.81 -12.62 8.13
N ARG A 73 0.68 -11.92 8.17
CA ARG A 73 0.43 -10.82 7.24
C ARG A 73 1.18 -9.55 7.66
N PRO A 74 1.66 -8.76 6.69
CA PRO A 74 2.30 -7.49 6.98
C PRO A 74 1.29 -6.44 7.45
N ASP A 75 1.80 -5.40 8.12
CA ASP A 75 1.02 -4.20 8.46
C ASP A 75 0.64 -3.37 7.22
N GLU A 76 -0.11 -2.27 7.44
CA GLU A 76 -0.50 -1.32 6.39
C GLU A 76 0.69 -0.64 5.67
N HIS A 77 1.90 -0.79 6.20
CA HIS A 77 3.14 -0.27 5.64
C HIS A 77 3.99 -1.35 4.97
N GLY A 78 3.48 -2.58 4.86
CA GLY A 78 4.20 -3.70 4.26
C GLY A 78 5.31 -4.25 5.15
N ARG A 79 5.33 -3.93 6.44
CA ARG A 79 6.32 -4.44 7.40
C ARG A 79 5.79 -5.74 7.97
N MET A 80 6.61 -6.79 7.86
CA MET A 80 6.33 -8.05 8.55
C MET A 80 6.46 -7.83 10.06
N PRO A 81 5.63 -8.47 10.88
CA PRO A 81 5.81 -8.43 12.33
C PRO A 81 7.20 -9.01 12.67
N GLU A 82 7.96 -8.28 13.50
CA GLU A 82 9.11 -8.86 14.18
C GLU A 82 8.54 -9.89 15.15
N VAL A 83 8.77 -11.18 14.87
CA VAL A 83 8.37 -12.28 15.74
C VAL A 83 8.74 -11.97 17.20
N PRO A 84 7.80 -12.02 18.18
CA PRO A 84 8.21 -12.36 19.53
C PRO A 84 8.59 -13.84 19.56
N SER A 85 9.80 -14.14 20.02
CA SER A 85 10.28 -15.48 20.35
C SER A 85 9.29 -16.24 21.25
N ASN A 86 9.33 -17.58 21.11
CA ASN A 86 8.86 -18.66 22.01
C ASN A 86 7.43 -19.22 21.90
N GLN A 87 7.38 -20.47 21.39
CA GLN A 87 6.75 -21.70 21.95
C GLN A 87 6.84 -22.79 20.85
N THR A 88 7.36 -24.02 20.99
CA THR A 88 7.75 -24.90 22.10
C THR A 88 8.91 -25.77 21.65
#